data_AF-A0A1A8TL40-F1
#
_entry.id   AF-A0A1A8TL40-F1
#
_cell.length_a   1.000
_cell.length_b   1.000
_cell.length_c   1.000
_cell.angle_alpha   90.00
_cell.angle_beta   90.00
_cell.angle_gamma   90.00
#
_symmetry.space_group_name_H-M   'P 1'
#
loop_
_entity.id
_entity.type
_entity.pdbx_description
1 polymer ?
#
loop_
_entity_poly.entity_id
_entity_poly.type
_entity_poly.pdbx_seq_one_letter_code
_entity_poly.pdbx_strand_id
1 'polypeptide(L)'
;MRRVELDSLPKETIQLINEKNPLSEDIGIYDKNGDLSSVIITPAAYAYFLKKIEEDEDKQDSESLTGFDSAKELESAKSIDDFLNEDK
;
A
#
# COMPACT_ATOMS: atom_id res chain seq x y z
N MET A 1 1.40 7.51 14.89
CA MET A 1 1.28 6.08 15.24
C MET A 1 1.10 5.95 16.75
N ARG A 2 0.08 5.22 17.21
CA ARG A 2 -0.07 4.89 18.64
C ARG A 2 0.99 3.85 19.02
N ARG A 3 1.53 3.92 20.24
CA ARG A 3 2.57 3.02 20.73
C ARG A 3 2.01 2.17 21.87
N VAL A 4 2.36 0.90 21.87
CA VAL A 4 2.01 -0.08 22.91
C VAL A 4 3.30 -0.79 23.28
N GLU A 5 3.59 -0.88 24.58
CA GLU A 5 4.76 -1.59 25.08
C GLU A 5 4.54 -3.10 24.98
N LEU A 6 5.56 -3.86 24.57
CA LEU A 6 5.46 -5.32 24.42
C LEU A 6 5.00 -5.99 25.72
N ASP A 7 5.53 -5.54 26.86
CA ASP A 7 5.23 -6.07 28.19
C ASP A 7 3.80 -5.78 28.66
N SER A 8 3.07 -4.91 27.96
CA SER A 8 1.65 -4.66 28.23
C SER A 8 0.71 -5.68 27.57
N LEU A 9 1.23 -6.52 26.68
CA LEU A 9 0.46 -7.56 26.00
C LEU A 9 0.32 -8.82 26.87
N PRO A 10 -0.69 -9.66 26.60
CA PRO A 10 -0.81 -10.98 27.22
C PRO A 10 0.46 -11.82 27.01
N LYS A 11 0.83 -12.61 28.02
CA LYS A 11 2.05 -13.46 27.98
C LYS A 11 2.08 -14.41 26.78
N GLU A 12 0.94 -14.96 26.41
CA GLU A 12 0.79 -15.85 25.25
C GLU A 12 1.17 -15.12 23.95
N THR A 13 0.70 -13.88 23.77
CA THR A 13 1.06 -13.04 22.63
C THR A 13 2.57 -12.75 22.61
N ILE A 14 3.16 -12.43 23.77
CA ILE A 14 4.61 -12.18 23.89
C ILE A 14 5.41 -13.44 23.54
N GLN A 15 4.95 -14.63 23.93
CA GLN A 15 5.60 -15.90 23.59
C GLN A 15 5.57 -16.15 22.08
N LEU A 16 4.42 -15.96 21.43
CA LEU A 16 4.27 -16.11 19.98
C LEU A 16 5.17 -15.12 19.21
N ILE A 17 5.25 -13.87 19.67
CA ILE A 17 6.12 -12.85 19.05
C ILE A 17 7.61 -13.20 19.18
N ASN A 18 8.02 -13.79 20.30
CA ASN A 18 9.43 -14.09 20.60
C ASN A 18 9.86 -15.53 20.25
N GLU A 19 9.00 -16.28 19.55
CA GLU A 19 9.32 -17.64 19.17
C GLU A 19 10.58 -17.68 18.29
N LYS A 20 11.52 -18.58 18.60
CA LYS A 20 12.90 -18.54 18.09
C LYS A 20 13.02 -18.98 16.63
N ASN A 21 12.04 -19.75 16.17
CA ASN A 21 11.84 -20.15 14.78
C ASN A 21 10.38 -19.85 14.41
N PRO A 22 9.97 -18.58 14.39
CA PRO A 22 8.64 -18.25 13.91
C PRO A 22 8.68 -18.63 12.42
N LEU A 23 7.93 -19.65 12.04
CA LEU A 23 7.88 -20.17 10.67
C LEU A 23 7.17 -19.17 9.76
N SER A 24 7.57 -17.90 9.75
CA SER A 24 6.93 -16.84 8.96
C SER A 24 5.43 -16.74 9.22
N GLU A 25 4.96 -17.18 10.39
CA GLU A 25 3.53 -17.22 10.69
C GLU A 25 3.07 -15.86 11.22
N ASP A 26 2.11 -15.27 10.51
CA ASP A 26 1.34 -14.14 10.99
C ASP A 26 0.51 -14.59 12.20
N ILE A 27 0.48 -13.79 13.26
CA ILE A 27 -0.34 -14.11 14.44
C ILE A 27 -1.75 -13.59 14.18
N GLY A 28 -2.69 -14.51 13.90
CA GLY A 28 -4.12 -14.19 13.75
C GLY A 28 -4.82 -13.93 15.08
N ILE A 29 -5.57 -12.83 15.14
CA ILE A 29 -6.44 -12.46 16.26
C ILE A 29 -7.88 -12.65 15.80
N TYR A 30 -8.57 -13.60 16.44
CA TYR A 30 -9.94 -13.97 16.11
C TYR A 30 -10.93 -13.36 17.09
N ASP A 31 -12.14 -13.06 16.62
CA ASP A 31 -13.23 -12.61 17.48
C ASP A 31 -13.93 -13.79 18.18
N LYS A 32 -14.96 -13.49 18.97
CA LYS A 32 -15.75 -14.49 19.70
C LYS A 32 -16.56 -15.44 18.80
N ASN A 33 -16.78 -15.06 17.54
CA ASN A 33 -17.51 -15.85 16.55
C ASN A 33 -16.56 -16.79 15.78
N GLY A 34 -15.24 -16.59 15.92
CA GLY A 34 -14.22 -17.34 15.20
C GLY A 34 -13.78 -16.66 13.90
N ASP A 35 -14.19 -15.41 13.66
CA ASP A 35 -13.79 -14.65 12.48
C ASP A 35 -12.45 -13.94 12.70
N LEU A 36 -11.60 -13.90 11.68
CA LEU A 36 -10.31 -13.21 11.75
C LEU A 36 -10.54 -11.69 11.84
N SER A 37 -10.23 -11.09 12.99
CA SER A 37 -10.39 -9.67 13.24
C SER A 37 -9.14 -8.85 12.94
N SER A 38 -7.95 -9.38 13.23
CA SER A 38 -6.67 -8.67 13.01
C SER A 38 -5.50 -9.65 12.89
N VAL A 39 -4.35 -9.16 12.43
CA VAL A 39 -3.09 -9.93 12.37
C VAL A 39 -1.92 -9.12 12.95
N ILE A 40 -0.98 -9.79 13.59
CA ILE A 40 0.34 -9.22 13.94
C ILE A 40 1.37 -9.83 13.01
N ILE A 41 2.09 -8.97 12.29
CA ILE A 41 3.13 -9.37 11.33
C ILE A 41 4.48 -8.80 11.74
N THR A 42 5.55 -9.45 11.28
CA THR A 42 6.91 -8.95 11.54
C THR A 42 7.16 -7.63 10.79
N PRO A 43 8.06 -6.76 11.30
CA PRO A 43 8.45 -5.55 10.58
C PRO A 43 8.99 -5.80 9.17
N ALA A 44 9.68 -6.94 8.97
CA ALA A 44 10.21 -7.33 7.65
C ALA A 44 9.08 -7.69 6.67
N ALA A 45 8.06 -8.43 7.13
CA ALA A 45 6.88 -8.72 6.32
C ALA A 45 6.10 -7.45 5.96
N TYR A 46 5.90 -6.54 6.92
CA TYR A 46 5.26 -5.25 6.66
C TYR A 46 6.00 -4.44 5.60
N ALA A 47 7.33 -4.33 5.71
CA ALA A 47 8.15 -3.64 4.73
C ALA A 47 8.10 -4.29 3.34
N TYR A 48 8.08 -5.63 3.29
CA TYR A 48 7.92 -6.37 2.04
C TYR A 48 6.58 -6.07 1.36
N PHE A 49 5.47 -6.07 2.11
CA PHE A 49 4.15 -5.78 1.56
C PHE A 49 4.04 -4.34 1.06
N LEU A 50 4.58 -3.35 1.79
CA LEU A 50 4.62 -1.97 1.32
C LEU A 50 5.36 -1.84 -0.01
N LYS A 51 6.56 -2.45 -0.09
CA LYS A 51 7.35 -2.44 -1.33
C LYS A 51 6.61 -3.06 -2.51
N LYS A 52 5.82 -4.13 -2.26
CA LYS A 52 5.03 -4.77 -3.31
C LYS A 52 3.88 -3.91 -3.81
N ILE A 53 3.22 -3.18 -2.91
CA ILE A 53 2.18 -2.23 -3.29
C ILE A 53 2.80 -1.10 -4.12
N GLU A 54 3.93 -0.54 -3.69
CA GLU A 54 4.65 0.49 -4.45
C GLU A 54 5.06 0.00 -5.85
N GLU A 55 5.60 -1.21 -5.97
CA GLU A 55 5.95 -1.82 -7.27
C GLU A 55 4.73 -1.99 -8.20
N ASP A 56 3.56 -2.32 -7.63
CA ASP A 56 2.32 -2.46 -8.41
C ASP A 56 1.74 -1.10 -8.84
N GLU A 57 1.85 -0.07 -7.99
CA GLU A 57 1.48 1.31 -8.33
C GLU A 57 2.40 1.89 -9.42
N ASP A 58 3.72 1.73 -9.28
CA ASP A 58 4.72 2.14 -10.27
C ASP A 58 4.44 1.50 -11.64
N LYS A 59 4.01 0.23 -11.64
CA LYS A 59 3.63 -0.47 -12.86
C LYS A 59 2.38 0.12 -13.50
N GLN A 60 1.34 0.42 -12.73
CA GLN A 60 0.10 1.03 -13.23
C GLN A 60 0.33 2.44 -13.78
N ASP A 61 1.18 3.23 -13.13
CA ASP A 61 1.56 4.56 -13.59
C ASP A 61 2.38 4.48 -14.89
N SER A 62 3.32 3.54 -14.98
CA SER A 62 4.08 3.28 -16.20
C SER A 62 3.17 2.86 -17.36
N GLU A 63 2.21 1.97 -17.12
CA GLU A 63 1.20 1.57 -18.12
C GLU A 63 0.31 2.76 -18.53
N SER A 64 -0.07 3.63 -17.60
CA SER A 64 -0.84 4.84 -17.89
C SER A 64 -0.05 5.87 -18.71
N LEU A 65 1.25 6.01 -18.47
CA LEU A 65 2.15 6.86 -19.28
C LEU A 65 2.34 6.34 -20.70
N THR A 66 2.28 5.01 -20.93
CA THR A 66 2.32 4.46 -22.31
C THR A 66 1.06 4.76 -23.13
N GLY A 67 -0.04 5.16 -22.48
CA GLY A 67 -1.24 5.66 -23.14
C GLY A 67 -1.19 7.15 -23.49
N PHE A 68 -0.18 7.89 -23.01
CA PHE A 68 0.02 9.31 -23.28
C PHE A 68 0.72 9.50 -24.62
N ASP A 69 -0.05 9.49 -25.70
CA ASP A 69 0.42 9.81 -27.05
C ASP A 69 0.64 11.34 -27.14
N SER A 70 1.74 11.81 -26.53
CA SER A 70 2.06 13.24 -26.35
C SER A 70 1.92 14.08 -27.63
N ALA A 71 2.17 13.50 -28.81
CA ALA A 71 1.97 14.17 -30.10
C ALA A 71 0.48 14.40 -30.44
N LYS A 72 -0.40 13.43 -30.11
CA LYS A 72 -1.83 13.45 -30.45
C LYS A 72 -2.64 14.28 -29.44
N GLU A 73 -2.20 14.30 -28.18
CA GLU A 73 -2.78 15.18 -27.15
C GLU A 73 -2.30 16.63 -27.28
N LEU A 74 -1.05 16.89 -27.73
CA LEU A 74 -0.63 18.26 -28.09
C LEU A 74 -1.41 18.82 -29.29
N GLU A 75 -1.74 17.99 -30.28
CA GLU A 75 -2.54 18.42 -31.44
C GLU A 75 -4.01 18.73 -31.09
N SER A 76 -4.55 18.15 -30.02
CA SER A 76 -5.93 18.36 -29.57
C SER A 76 -6.06 19.36 -28.41
N ALA A 77 -4.94 19.76 -27.80
CA ALA A 77 -4.90 20.77 -26.76
C ALA A 77 -5.08 22.17 -27.37
N LYS A 78 -6.17 22.86 -27.01
CA LYS A 78 -6.37 24.27 -27.34
C LYS A 78 -5.26 25.12 -26.72
N SER A 79 -4.54 25.87 -27.55
CA SER A 79 -3.53 26.83 -27.09
C SER A 79 -4.19 28.08 -26.50
N ILE A 80 -3.44 28.85 -25.71
CA ILE A 80 -3.90 30.17 -25.21
C ILE A 80 -4.30 31.10 -26.38
N ASP A 81 -3.66 30.96 -27.53
CA ASP A 81 -4.00 31.72 -28.74
C ASP A 81 -5.35 31.27 -29.34
N ASP A 82 -5.74 30.00 -29.20
CA ASP A 82 -7.06 29.53 -29.63
C ASP A 82 -8.17 30.11 -28.76
N PHE A 83 -7.94 30.24 -27.44
CA PHE A 83 -8.89 30.89 -26.53
C PHE A 83 -9.03 32.39 -26.77
N LEU A 84 -7.95 33.08 -27.16
CA LEU A 84 -7.97 34.53 -27.42
C LEU A 84 -8.61 34.91 -28.76
N ASN A 85 -8.77 33.95 -29.68
CA ASN A 85 -9.37 34.17 -30.99
C ASN A 85 -10.84 33.73 -31.09
N GLU A 86 -11.38 33.01 -30.10
CA GLU A 86 -12.82 32.65 -30.02
C GLU A 86 -13.71 33.84 -29.59
N ASP A 87 -13.14 34.91 -29.02
CA ASP A 87 -13.84 36.10 -28.52
C ASP A 87 -13.90 37.29 -29.51
N LYS A 88 -13.73 37.05 -30.83
CA LYS A 88 -13.81 38.10 -31.87
C LYS A 88 -14.96 37.92 -32.86
#